data_AF-F5XWU8-F1
#
_entry.id   AF-F5XWU8-F1
#
_cell.length_a   1.000
_cell.length_b   1.000
_cell.length_c   1.000
_cell.angle_alpha   90.00
_cell.angle_beta   90.00
_cell.angle_gamma   90.00
#
_symmetry.space_group_name_H-M   'P 1'
#
loop_
_entity.id
_entity.type
_entity.pdbx_description
1 polymer ?
#
loop_
_entity_poly.entity_id
_entity_poly.type
_entity_poly.pdbx_seq_one_letter_code
_entity_poly.pdbx_strand_id
1 'polypeptide(L)'
;MIPADITPLETRQFELVIRRSGANPAAFELRKFRSLAGTGYKVRVVGRGAATVYEMDDPTSWIGPFSQDVEKGLFGTDAEVALPPAVASGLAEVEKGLARKGLPGALAILNRRVPHRFTAVYRLEGQFLHNVAAVDKHLHLEPLDLKVVPFKDSFCQFVLRDGLFLTRDSGTDTRLSGHPYRGVMGCYVGVPIRERQGRLAGTLCHFDLDSHDIEDDEYLLLDRAAKLMPAFLGP
;
A
#
# COMPACT_ATOMS: atom_id res chain seq x y z
N MET A 1 -3.81 18.85 -25.11
CA MET A 1 -3.16 18.03 -24.05
C MET A 1 -1.72 17.82 -24.47
N ILE A 2 -0.76 17.93 -23.54
CA ILE A 2 0.67 17.68 -23.79
C ILE A 2 1.05 16.39 -23.06
N PRO A 3 1.85 15.48 -23.66
CA PRO A 3 2.41 14.34 -22.94
C PRO A 3 3.11 14.80 -21.65
N ALA A 4 2.90 14.08 -20.57
CA ALA A 4 3.53 14.36 -19.28
C ALA A 4 4.28 13.12 -18.81
N ASP A 5 5.40 13.34 -18.14
CA ASP A 5 6.23 12.25 -17.66
C ASP A 5 5.52 11.44 -16.58
N ILE A 6 5.71 10.13 -16.64
CA ILE A 6 5.34 9.18 -15.60
C ILE A 6 6.60 8.93 -14.79
N THR A 7 6.58 9.29 -13.51
CA THR A 7 7.75 9.13 -12.65
C THR A 7 8.06 7.65 -12.39
N PRO A 8 9.30 7.28 -12.02
CA PRO A 8 9.63 5.89 -11.67
C PRO A 8 8.75 5.33 -10.55
N LEU A 9 8.39 6.17 -9.58
CA LEU A 9 7.48 5.80 -8.49
C LEU A 9 6.06 5.52 -9.00
N GLU A 10 5.52 6.34 -9.90
CA GLU A 10 4.22 6.09 -10.51
C GLU A 10 4.20 4.81 -11.33
N THR A 11 5.24 4.56 -12.13
CA THR A 11 5.41 3.30 -12.88
C THR A 11 5.39 2.11 -11.93
N ARG A 12 6.17 2.17 -10.85
CA ARG A 12 6.20 1.10 -9.85
C ARG A 12 4.85 0.88 -9.19
N GLN A 13 4.16 1.94 -8.76
CA GLN A 13 2.83 1.83 -8.14
C GLN A 13 1.82 1.21 -9.11
N PHE A 14 1.85 1.62 -10.38
CA PHE A 14 1.02 1.05 -11.44
C PHE A 14 1.26 -0.46 -11.60
N GLU A 15 2.52 -0.87 -11.72
CA GLU A 15 2.86 -2.29 -11.84
C GLU A 15 2.44 -3.10 -10.61
N LEU A 16 2.64 -2.56 -9.41
CA LEU A 16 2.26 -3.21 -8.17
C LEU A 16 0.75 -3.41 -8.05
N VAL A 17 -0.07 -2.43 -8.45
CA VAL A 17 -1.54 -2.57 -8.50
C VAL A 17 -1.94 -3.73 -9.43
N ILE A 18 -1.31 -3.82 -10.60
CA ILE A 18 -1.59 -4.87 -11.57
C ILE A 18 -1.14 -6.24 -11.05
N ARG A 19 0.07 -6.35 -10.50
CA ARG A 19 0.58 -7.62 -9.95
C ARG A 19 -0.26 -8.12 -8.78
N ARG A 20 -0.85 -7.23 -7.97
CA ARG A 20 -1.75 -7.61 -6.87
C ARG A 20 -3.00 -8.32 -7.34
N SER A 21 -3.55 -7.97 -8.51
CA SER A 21 -4.68 -8.69 -9.11
C SER A 21 -4.27 -10.01 -9.78
N GLY A 22 -2.97 -10.34 -9.75
CA GLY A 22 -2.38 -11.46 -10.47
C GLY A 22 -1.99 -11.10 -11.89
N ALA A 23 -2.37 -9.93 -12.41
CA ALA A 23 -2.12 -9.61 -13.79
C ALA A 23 -0.63 -9.32 -14.10
N ASN A 24 -0.21 -9.57 -15.36
CA ASN A 24 1.10 -9.17 -15.85
C ASN A 24 1.08 -7.68 -16.27
N PRO A 25 1.91 -6.79 -15.69
CA PRO A 25 1.99 -5.38 -16.09
C PRO A 25 2.31 -5.14 -17.56
N ALA A 26 3.05 -6.04 -18.21
CA ALA A 26 3.35 -5.94 -19.64
C ALA A 26 2.11 -6.05 -20.55
N ALA A 27 0.98 -6.52 -20.01
CA ALA A 27 -0.30 -6.55 -20.71
C ALA A 27 -1.06 -5.21 -20.67
N PHE A 28 -0.45 -4.16 -20.12
CA PHE A 28 -1.04 -2.85 -19.95
C PHE A 28 -0.17 -1.75 -20.54
N GLU A 29 -0.82 -0.72 -21.08
CA GLU A 29 -0.21 0.54 -21.49
C GLU A 29 -0.69 1.66 -20.57
N LEU A 30 0.26 2.50 -20.11
CA LEU A 30 0.00 3.69 -19.32
C LEU A 30 0.47 4.92 -20.08
N ARG A 31 -0.40 5.93 -20.22
CA ARG A 31 -0.04 7.24 -20.80
C ARG A 31 -0.60 8.37 -19.96
N LYS A 32 0.22 9.38 -19.69
CA LYS A 32 -0.15 10.55 -18.90
C LYS A 32 -0.05 11.82 -19.73
N PHE A 33 -1.00 12.71 -19.54
CA PHE A 33 -1.11 13.97 -20.26
C PHE A 33 -1.44 15.11 -19.29
N ARG A 34 -0.91 16.31 -19.57
CA ARG A 34 -1.25 17.55 -18.87
C ARG A 34 -2.11 18.45 -19.75
N SER A 35 -3.04 19.17 -19.13
CA SER A 35 -3.83 20.22 -19.78
C SER A 35 -2.94 21.34 -20.34
N LEU A 36 -3.34 21.90 -21.49
CA LEU A 36 -2.66 23.06 -22.08
C LEU A 36 -2.81 24.32 -21.21
N ALA A 37 -3.92 24.43 -20.46
CA ALA A 37 -4.17 25.53 -19.53
C ALA A 37 -3.37 25.39 -18.21
N GLY A 38 -2.57 24.33 -18.05
CA GLY A 38 -1.77 24.07 -16.85
C GLY A 38 -2.55 23.49 -15.66
N THR A 39 -3.88 23.55 -15.68
CA THR A 39 -4.76 22.96 -14.67
C THR A 39 -5.25 21.59 -15.13
N GLY A 40 -4.81 20.53 -14.44
CA GLY A 40 -5.32 19.17 -14.63
C GLY A 40 -4.48 18.23 -15.50
N TYR A 41 -4.71 16.94 -15.26
CA TYR A 41 -4.07 15.79 -15.86
C TYR A 41 -5.12 14.80 -16.38
N LYS A 42 -4.72 14.04 -17.39
CA LYS A 42 -5.45 12.85 -17.84
C LYS A 42 -4.50 11.67 -17.90
N VAL A 43 -4.91 10.55 -17.33
CA VAL A 43 -4.17 9.29 -17.38
C VAL A 43 -5.02 8.26 -18.12
N ARG A 44 -4.48 7.73 -19.21
CA ARG A 44 -5.10 6.65 -19.97
C ARG A 44 -4.40 5.34 -19.63
N VAL A 45 -5.19 4.38 -19.17
CA VAL A 45 -4.76 2.99 -18.98
C VAL A 45 -5.50 2.13 -19.99
N VAL A 46 -4.75 1.33 -20.74
CA VAL A 46 -5.30 0.32 -21.66
C VAL A 46 -4.74 -1.03 -21.25
N GLY A 47 -5.57 -2.05 -21.14
CA GLY A 47 -5.09 -3.39 -20.83
C GLY A 47 -6.20 -4.40 -21.00
N ARG A 48 -5.86 -5.59 -21.50
CA ARG A 48 -6.75 -6.76 -21.54
C ARG A 48 -8.11 -6.49 -22.22
N GLY A 49 -8.09 -5.71 -23.28
CA GLY A 49 -9.29 -5.37 -24.06
C GLY A 49 -10.16 -4.25 -23.46
N ALA A 50 -9.78 -3.67 -22.32
CA ALA A 50 -10.44 -2.52 -21.72
C ALA A 50 -9.54 -1.26 -21.78
N ALA A 51 -10.17 -0.08 -21.76
CA ALA A 51 -9.48 1.19 -21.68
C ALA A 51 -10.26 2.17 -20.80
N THR A 52 -9.55 2.83 -19.89
CA THR A 52 -10.11 3.84 -18.99
C THR A 52 -9.27 5.10 -19.05
N VAL A 53 -9.93 6.25 -18.91
CA VAL A 53 -9.28 7.55 -18.75
C VAL A 53 -9.67 8.11 -17.39
N TYR A 54 -8.67 8.46 -16.60
CA TYR A 54 -8.81 9.12 -15.31
C TYR A 54 -8.47 10.60 -15.50
N GLU A 55 -9.35 11.50 -15.03
CA GLU A 55 -9.14 12.96 -15.06
C GLU A 55 -8.98 13.48 -13.65
N MET A 56 -8.00 14.35 -13.41
CA MET A 56 -7.66 14.83 -12.07
C MET A 56 -6.91 16.15 -12.06
N ASP A 57 -6.99 16.88 -10.96
CA ASP A 57 -6.26 18.13 -10.76
C ASP A 57 -4.81 17.92 -10.31
N ASP A 58 -4.56 16.84 -9.54
CA ASP A 58 -3.23 16.46 -9.02
C ASP A 58 -2.59 15.35 -9.87
N PRO A 59 -1.28 15.42 -10.17
CA PRO A 59 -0.58 14.46 -11.03
C PRO A 59 -0.61 12.99 -10.57
N THR A 60 -0.86 12.70 -9.29
CA THR A 60 -0.70 11.36 -8.69
C THR A 60 -2.00 10.75 -8.19
N SER A 61 -3.05 11.55 -8.02
CA SER A 61 -4.37 11.13 -7.52
C SER A 61 -5.10 10.06 -8.35
N TRP A 62 -4.59 9.75 -9.55
CA TRP A 62 -5.15 8.74 -10.45
C TRP A 62 -4.96 7.29 -9.98
N ILE A 63 -3.96 7.03 -9.13
CA ILE A 63 -3.65 5.67 -8.65
C ILE A 63 -4.81 5.09 -7.85
N GLY A 64 -5.52 5.89 -7.05
CA GLY A 64 -6.64 5.43 -6.24
C GLY A 64 -7.80 4.89 -7.08
N PRO A 65 -8.39 5.70 -7.98
CA PRO A 65 -9.41 5.22 -8.92
C PRO A 65 -8.96 4.02 -9.75
N PHE A 66 -7.71 4.03 -10.23
CA PHE A 66 -7.16 2.90 -10.99
C PHE A 66 -7.10 1.61 -10.17
N SER A 67 -6.62 1.69 -8.92
CA SER A 67 -6.56 0.58 -7.99
C SER A 67 -7.94 -0.03 -7.74
N GLN A 68 -8.96 0.82 -7.55
CA GLN A 68 -10.34 0.38 -7.38
C GLN A 68 -10.91 -0.31 -8.63
N ASP A 69 -10.60 0.19 -9.83
CA ASP A 69 -11.06 -0.41 -11.08
C ASP A 69 -10.41 -1.77 -11.34
N VAL A 70 -9.12 -1.92 -11.00
CA VAL A 70 -8.43 -3.22 -11.02
C VAL A 70 -9.04 -4.18 -10.00
N GLU A 71 -9.31 -3.73 -8.77
CA GLU A 71 -9.97 -4.53 -7.73
C GLU A 71 -11.37 -5.01 -8.16
N LYS A 72 -12.13 -4.17 -8.89
CA LYS A 72 -13.46 -4.51 -9.45
C LYS A 72 -13.38 -5.40 -10.69
N GLY A 73 -12.19 -5.71 -11.19
CA GLY A 73 -11.99 -6.53 -12.37
C GLY A 73 -12.33 -5.82 -13.68
N LEU A 74 -12.30 -4.48 -13.74
CA LEU A 74 -12.61 -3.72 -14.96
C LEU A 74 -11.70 -4.12 -16.12
N PHE A 75 -10.43 -4.40 -15.82
CA PHE A 75 -9.45 -4.87 -16.79
C PHE A 75 -9.36 -6.40 -16.84
N GLY A 76 -10.35 -7.11 -16.29
CA GLY A 76 -10.33 -8.56 -16.12
C GLY A 76 -9.48 -9.03 -14.95
N THR A 77 -9.82 -10.21 -14.42
CA THR A 77 -9.08 -10.89 -13.35
C THR A 77 -8.44 -12.15 -13.89
N ASP A 78 -7.14 -12.35 -13.69
CA ASP A 78 -6.59 -13.69 -13.87
C ASP A 78 -6.95 -14.51 -12.64
N ALA A 79 -7.83 -15.49 -12.80
CA ALA A 79 -8.15 -16.43 -11.73
C ALA A 79 -6.95 -17.31 -11.34
N GLU A 80 -5.87 -17.34 -12.15
CA GLU A 80 -4.83 -18.36 -12.09
C GLU A 80 -3.38 -17.84 -12.16
N VAL A 81 -3.10 -16.55 -11.91
CA VAL A 81 -1.68 -16.20 -11.72
C VAL A 81 -1.24 -16.64 -10.33
N ALA A 82 -0.51 -17.76 -10.31
CA ALA A 82 0.14 -18.27 -9.14
C ALA A 82 1.03 -17.19 -8.53
N LEU A 83 0.93 -17.01 -7.22
CA LEU A 83 1.85 -16.16 -6.48
C LEU A 83 3.29 -16.59 -6.77
N PRO A 84 4.25 -15.64 -6.88
CA PRO A 84 5.66 -16.00 -6.93
C PRO A 84 5.98 -16.98 -5.79
N PRO A 85 6.78 -18.04 -6.01
CA PRO A 85 7.02 -19.06 -4.99
C PRO A 85 7.52 -18.51 -3.65
N ALA A 86 8.34 -17.45 -3.69
CA ALA A 86 8.81 -16.75 -2.50
C ALA A 86 7.66 -16.10 -1.70
N VAL A 87 6.70 -15.47 -2.39
CA VAL A 87 5.50 -14.87 -1.79
C VAL A 87 4.59 -15.97 -1.23
N ALA A 88 4.37 -17.05 -1.97
CA ALA A 88 3.53 -18.17 -1.52
C ALA A 88 4.11 -18.83 -0.25
N SER A 89 5.42 -19.10 -0.23
CA SER A 89 6.11 -19.65 0.93
C SER A 89 6.06 -18.70 2.12
N GLY A 90 6.31 -17.39 1.90
CA GLY A 90 6.21 -16.38 2.95
C GLY A 90 4.81 -16.28 3.54
N LEU A 91 3.77 -16.35 2.70
CA LEU A 91 2.38 -16.30 3.14
C LEU A 91 2.03 -17.51 4.02
N ALA A 92 2.49 -18.71 3.65
CA ALA A 92 2.31 -19.91 4.47
C ALA A 92 3.02 -19.81 5.84
N GLU A 93 4.17 -19.11 5.92
CA GLU A 93 4.80 -18.80 7.21
C GLU A 93 3.94 -17.83 8.03
N VAL A 94 3.42 -16.76 7.40
CA VAL A 94 2.55 -15.77 8.04
C VAL A 94 1.29 -16.44 8.61
N GLU A 95 0.64 -17.33 7.85
CA GLU A 95 -0.51 -18.12 8.31
C GLU A 95 -0.18 -18.97 9.54
N LYS A 96 0.97 -19.65 9.53
CA LYS A 96 1.45 -20.40 10.71
C LYS A 96 1.73 -19.48 11.89
N GLY A 97 2.27 -18.28 11.65
CA GLY A 97 2.50 -17.24 12.65
C GLY A 97 1.19 -16.78 13.30
N LEU A 98 0.19 -16.46 12.48
CA LEU A 98 -1.16 -16.11 12.91
C LEU A 98 -1.78 -17.24 13.75
N ALA A 99 -1.74 -18.48 13.26
CA ALA A 99 -2.34 -19.63 13.94
C ALA A 99 -1.70 -19.91 15.31
N ARG A 100 -0.39 -19.66 15.47
CA ARG A 100 0.34 -19.96 16.71
C ARG A 100 0.31 -18.83 17.73
N LYS A 101 0.40 -17.58 17.28
CA LYS A 101 0.64 -16.42 18.15
C LYS A 101 -0.21 -15.19 17.80
N GLY A 102 -1.19 -15.31 16.91
CA GLY A 102 -1.98 -14.19 16.41
C GLY A 102 -1.14 -13.17 15.65
N LEU A 103 -1.56 -11.89 15.70
CA LEU A 103 -0.86 -10.79 15.02
C LEU A 103 0.63 -10.70 15.39
N PRO A 104 1.06 -10.79 16.67
CA PRO A 104 2.49 -10.76 17.00
C PRO A 104 3.34 -11.78 16.23
N GLY A 105 2.84 -13.00 16.02
CA GLY A 105 3.56 -14.02 15.25
C GLY A 105 3.68 -13.67 13.77
N ALA A 106 2.60 -13.19 13.18
CA ALA A 106 2.54 -12.77 11.78
C ALA A 106 3.46 -11.58 11.50
N LEU A 107 3.37 -10.54 12.35
CA LEU A 107 4.16 -9.32 12.19
C LEU A 107 5.65 -9.58 12.38
N ALA A 108 6.05 -10.49 13.28
CA ALA A 108 7.45 -10.86 13.42
C ALA A 108 8.02 -11.51 12.15
N ILE A 109 7.21 -12.31 11.45
CA ILE A 109 7.60 -12.97 10.20
C ILE A 109 7.70 -11.98 9.05
N LEU A 110 6.79 -11.01 8.97
CA LEU A 110 6.84 -9.95 7.96
C LEU A 110 8.04 -9.01 8.23
N ASN A 111 8.19 -8.56 9.46
CA ASN A 111 9.19 -7.57 9.86
C ASN A 111 10.63 -8.06 9.64
N ARG A 112 10.93 -9.34 9.88
CA ARG A 112 12.28 -9.91 9.70
C ARG A 112 12.75 -9.95 8.24
N ARG A 113 11.83 -9.82 7.27
CA ARG A 113 12.12 -9.97 5.83
C ARG A 113 12.48 -8.67 5.12
N VAL A 114 12.14 -7.54 5.72
CA VAL A 114 12.36 -6.20 5.15
C VAL A 114 13.42 -5.45 5.97
N PRO A 115 14.06 -4.39 5.46
CA PRO A 115 14.98 -3.58 6.26
C PRO A 115 14.26 -2.78 7.37
N HIS A 116 13.05 -2.30 7.10
CA HIS A 116 12.21 -1.52 8.02
C HIS A 116 12.20 -2.04 9.46
N ARG A 117 12.40 -1.14 10.42
CA ARG A 117 12.39 -1.40 11.85
C ARG A 117 11.02 -1.83 12.35
N PHE A 118 9.95 -1.19 11.91
CA PHE A 118 8.61 -1.43 12.43
C PHE A 118 7.71 -2.17 11.46
N THR A 119 6.84 -3.01 12.01
CA THR A 119 5.66 -3.55 11.31
C THR A 119 4.46 -3.45 12.22
N ALA A 120 3.37 -2.86 11.76
CA ALA A 120 2.21 -2.61 12.59
C ALA A 120 0.89 -2.86 11.87
N VAL A 121 -0.12 -3.20 12.67
CA VAL A 121 -1.51 -3.28 12.28
C VAL A 121 -2.27 -2.20 13.02
N TYR A 122 -2.93 -1.34 12.26
CA TYR A 122 -3.83 -0.33 12.79
C TYR A 122 -5.27 -0.64 12.40
N ARG A 123 -6.19 -0.48 13.35
CA ARG A 123 -7.63 -0.48 13.10
C ARG A 123 -8.13 0.95 12.93
N LEU A 124 -8.94 1.20 11.92
CA LEU A 124 -9.63 2.47 11.73
C LEU A 124 -10.89 2.51 12.60
N GLU A 125 -11.00 3.51 13.46
CA GLU A 125 -12.16 3.78 14.31
C GLU A 125 -12.49 5.28 14.29
N GLY A 126 -13.57 5.64 13.61
CA GLY A 126 -13.96 7.04 13.42
C GLY A 126 -12.87 7.85 12.69
N GLN A 127 -12.20 8.75 13.42
CA GLN A 127 -11.12 9.60 12.91
C GLN A 127 -9.74 9.20 13.46
N PHE A 128 -9.63 8.01 14.05
CA PHE A 128 -8.43 7.54 14.72
C PHE A 128 -7.99 6.16 14.21
N LEU A 129 -6.69 5.93 14.29
CA LEU A 129 -6.07 4.64 14.04
C LEU A 129 -5.54 4.09 15.35
N HIS A 130 -6.11 2.96 15.77
CA HIS A 130 -5.71 2.26 16.98
C HIS A 130 -4.70 1.18 16.62
N ASN A 131 -3.52 1.22 17.23
CA ASN A 131 -2.51 0.18 17.04
C ASN A 131 -2.99 -1.10 17.74
N VAL A 132 -3.28 -2.12 16.94
CA VAL A 132 -3.73 -3.43 17.45
C VAL A 132 -2.53 -4.29 17.80
N ALA A 133 -1.49 -4.22 16.99
CA ALA A 133 -0.23 -4.92 17.22
C ALA A 133 0.91 -4.23 16.46
N ALA A 134 2.11 -4.25 17.05
CA ALA A 134 3.32 -3.79 16.41
C ALA A 134 4.51 -4.69 16.79
N VAL A 135 5.47 -4.77 15.88
CA VAL A 135 6.79 -5.36 16.10
C VAL A 135 7.83 -4.27 15.83
N ASP A 136 8.78 -4.17 16.75
CA ASP A 136 9.99 -3.34 16.62
C ASP A 136 11.22 -4.26 16.73
N LYS A 137 12.07 -4.25 15.70
CA LYS A 137 13.34 -5.01 15.71
C LYS A 137 14.27 -4.65 16.86
N HIS A 138 14.23 -3.40 17.30
CA HIS A 138 15.11 -2.92 18.36
C HIS A 138 14.51 -3.12 19.74
N LEU A 139 13.30 -3.68 19.84
CA LEU A 139 12.60 -3.95 21.10
C LEU A 139 12.41 -2.71 22.00
N HIS A 140 12.31 -1.53 21.38
CA HIS A 140 12.12 -0.23 22.02
C HIS A 140 10.93 0.51 21.40
N LEU A 141 9.71 -0.01 21.62
CA LEU A 141 8.47 0.58 21.06
C LEU A 141 8.06 1.88 21.77
N GLU A 142 8.48 2.10 23.01
CA GLU A 142 8.02 3.21 23.85
C GLU A 142 8.26 4.63 23.29
N PRO A 143 9.34 4.95 22.54
CA PRO A 143 9.63 6.32 22.11
C PRO A 143 8.68 6.92 21.05
N LEU A 144 7.88 6.10 20.36
CA LEU A 144 7.07 6.56 19.21
C LEU A 144 5.59 6.81 19.53
N ASP A 145 5.13 6.54 20.77
CA ASP A 145 3.72 6.58 21.20
C ASP A 145 2.70 6.24 20.09
N LEU A 146 2.82 5.03 19.56
CA LEU A 146 2.06 4.58 18.39
C LEU A 146 0.64 4.11 18.72
N LYS A 147 0.16 4.28 19.96
CA LYS A 147 -1.06 3.62 20.43
C LYS A 147 -2.30 4.09 19.68
N VAL A 148 -2.44 5.41 19.50
CA VAL A 148 -3.56 6.03 18.79
C VAL A 148 -3.05 7.20 17.97
N VAL A 149 -3.29 7.19 16.67
CA VAL A 149 -2.84 8.24 15.75
C VAL A 149 -4.05 8.89 15.09
N PRO A 150 -4.16 10.23 15.06
CA PRO A 150 -5.18 10.90 14.25
C PRO A 150 -5.07 10.48 12.79
N PHE A 151 -6.17 10.04 12.19
CA PHE A 151 -6.18 9.48 10.84
C PHE A 151 -5.59 10.46 9.81
N LYS A 152 -6.01 11.73 9.87
CA LYS A 152 -5.56 12.82 8.99
C LYS A 152 -4.07 13.14 9.09
N ASP A 153 -3.42 12.76 10.19
CA ASP A 153 -2.01 13.04 10.43
C ASP A 153 -1.16 11.81 10.12
N SER A 154 -1.77 10.69 9.72
CA SER A 154 -1.09 9.43 9.45
C SER A 154 -0.88 9.20 7.96
N PHE A 155 0.18 8.45 7.59
CA PHE A 155 0.31 7.97 6.20
C PHE A 155 -0.72 6.91 5.81
N CYS A 156 -1.41 6.31 6.78
CA CYS A 156 -2.49 5.36 6.52
C CYS A 156 -3.65 6.02 5.74
N GLN A 157 -3.81 7.35 5.79
CA GLN A 157 -4.81 8.03 4.97
C GLN A 157 -4.62 7.81 3.48
N PHE A 158 -3.37 7.76 3.02
CA PHE A 158 -3.03 7.52 1.62
C PHE A 158 -3.32 6.06 1.26
N VAL A 159 -3.00 5.13 2.16
CA VAL A 159 -3.30 3.69 1.99
C VAL A 159 -4.80 3.47 1.82
N LEU A 160 -5.62 4.06 2.68
CA LEU A 160 -7.07 3.88 2.68
C LEU A 160 -7.74 4.58 1.49
N ARG A 161 -7.20 5.73 1.05
CA ARG A 161 -7.68 6.45 -0.13
C ARG A 161 -7.32 5.74 -1.44
N ASP A 162 -6.06 5.31 -1.57
CA ASP A 162 -5.49 4.88 -2.85
C ASP A 162 -5.36 3.36 -2.99
N GLY A 163 -5.63 2.60 -1.93
CA GLY A 163 -5.46 1.15 -1.87
C GLY A 163 -4.01 0.70 -1.68
N LEU A 164 -3.06 1.62 -1.70
CA LEU A 164 -1.67 1.43 -1.31
C LEU A 164 -0.99 2.77 -1.04
N PHE A 165 0.07 2.75 -0.25
CA PHE A 165 1.01 3.85 -0.20
C PHE A 165 2.39 3.32 0.09
N LEU A 166 3.40 3.77 -0.65
CA LEU A 166 4.79 3.46 -0.39
C LEU A 166 5.68 4.66 -0.72
N THR A 167 6.66 4.91 0.13
CA THR A 167 7.69 5.92 -0.03
C THR A 167 8.99 5.42 0.59
N ARG A 168 10.09 5.50 -0.15
CA ARG A 168 11.43 5.13 0.32
C ARG A 168 12.14 6.25 1.09
N ASP A 169 11.66 7.48 0.90
CA ASP A 169 12.16 8.70 1.52
C ASP A 169 11.01 9.71 1.54
N SER A 170 10.36 9.85 2.70
CA SER A 170 9.25 10.78 2.85
C SER A 170 9.69 12.24 2.80
N GLY A 171 10.95 12.55 3.08
CA GLY A 171 11.48 13.91 3.03
C GLY A 171 11.46 14.48 1.61
N THR A 172 11.73 13.64 0.61
CA THR A 172 11.76 14.02 -0.80
C THR A 172 10.44 13.74 -1.54
N ASP A 173 9.51 13.01 -0.93
CA ASP A 173 8.21 12.69 -1.52
C ASP A 173 7.27 13.90 -1.52
N THR A 174 7.00 14.44 -2.72
CA THR A 174 6.17 15.64 -2.90
C THR A 174 4.71 15.41 -2.55
N ARG A 175 4.21 14.16 -2.56
CA ARG A 175 2.83 13.81 -2.15
C ARG A 175 2.58 14.10 -0.67
N LEU A 176 3.65 14.23 0.11
CA LEU A 176 3.61 14.50 1.55
C LEU A 176 3.84 15.98 1.89
N SER A 177 3.82 16.88 0.90
CA SER A 177 4.01 18.30 1.14
C SER A 177 2.97 18.85 2.15
N GLY A 178 3.45 19.44 3.25
CA GLY A 178 2.62 19.94 4.35
C GLY A 178 2.16 18.87 5.35
N HIS A 179 2.48 17.59 5.15
CA HIS A 179 2.12 16.51 6.06
C HIS A 179 3.06 16.48 7.28
N PRO A 180 2.55 16.33 8.52
CA PRO A 180 3.34 16.45 9.75
C PRO A 180 4.50 15.44 9.86
N TYR A 181 4.33 14.21 9.38
CA TYR A 181 5.40 13.19 9.41
C TYR A 181 6.35 13.19 8.21
N ARG A 182 6.24 14.16 7.29
CA ARG A 182 7.16 14.27 6.16
C ARG A 182 8.59 14.54 6.67
N GLY A 183 9.54 13.69 6.30
CA GLY A 183 10.94 13.76 6.73
C GLY A 183 11.20 13.32 8.17
N VAL A 184 10.14 13.10 8.97
CA VAL A 184 10.24 12.48 10.30
C VAL A 184 10.21 10.96 10.19
N MET A 185 9.31 10.45 9.35
CA MET A 185 9.23 9.02 9.04
C MET A 185 9.97 8.75 7.74
N GLY A 186 11.24 8.32 7.81
CA GLY A 186 12.11 8.11 6.64
C GLY A 186 11.45 7.33 5.52
N CYS A 187 10.91 6.15 5.80
CA CYS A 187 10.17 5.37 4.82
C CYS A 187 8.87 4.77 5.36
N TYR A 188 7.97 4.42 4.44
CA TYR A 188 6.70 3.81 4.76
C TYR A 188 6.20 2.97 3.61
N VAL A 189 5.59 1.83 3.92
CA VAL A 189 4.81 1.02 2.98
C VAL A 189 3.58 0.50 3.72
N GLY A 190 2.40 0.69 3.12
CA GLY A 190 1.13 0.29 3.73
C GLY A 190 0.13 -0.24 2.72
N VAL A 191 -0.65 -1.20 3.20
CA VAL A 191 -1.72 -1.87 2.46
C VAL A 191 -3.00 -1.87 3.30
N PRO A 192 -4.19 -1.78 2.67
CA PRO A 192 -5.45 -1.74 3.40
C PRO A 192 -5.80 -3.11 3.95
N ILE A 193 -6.36 -3.14 5.16
CA ILE A 193 -7.09 -4.29 5.69
C ILE A 193 -8.57 -4.01 5.45
N ARG A 194 -9.24 -4.95 4.77
CA ARG A 194 -10.67 -4.85 4.42
C ARG A 194 -11.45 -5.94 5.12
N GLU A 195 -12.62 -5.61 5.64
CA GLU A 195 -13.60 -6.60 6.06
C GLU A 195 -14.17 -7.39 4.89
N ARG A 196 -14.85 -8.51 5.18
CA ARG A 196 -15.49 -9.38 4.18
C ARG A 196 -16.45 -8.65 3.24
N GLN A 197 -17.04 -7.52 3.67
CA GLN A 197 -17.93 -6.69 2.86
C GLN A 197 -17.19 -5.64 2.02
N GLY A 198 -15.85 -5.66 1.98
CA GLY A 198 -15.02 -4.69 1.25
C GLY A 198 -14.77 -3.37 1.99
N ARG A 199 -15.43 -3.17 3.14
CA ARG A 199 -15.26 -1.98 4.00
C ARG A 199 -13.83 -1.90 4.52
N LEU A 200 -13.23 -0.71 4.45
CA LEU A 200 -11.92 -0.44 5.03
C LEU A 200 -12.00 -0.57 6.55
N ALA A 201 -11.15 -1.42 7.11
CA ALA A 201 -11.12 -1.76 8.54
C ALA A 201 -9.83 -1.27 9.21
N GLY A 202 -8.77 -1.03 8.43
CA GLY A 202 -7.48 -0.69 8.98
C GLY A 202 -6.36 -0.76 7.95
N THR A 203 -5.13 -0.76 8.42
CA THR A 203 -3.92 -0.88 7.59
C THR A 203 -2.93 -1.85 8.21
N LEU A 204 -2.18 -2.52 7.34
CA LEU A 204 -0.96 -3.23 7.68
C LEU A 204 0.20 -2.47 7.03
N CYS A 205 1.23 -2.13 7.79
CA CYS A 205 2.34 -1.32 7.29
C CYS A 205 3.71 -1.74 7.83
N HIS A 206 4.74 -1.45 7.03
CA HIS A 206 6.12 -1.30 7.49
C HIS A 206 6.50 0.18 7.46
N PHE A 207 7.34 0.60 8.40
CA PHE A 207 7.86 1.96 8.43
C PHE A 207 9.17 2.03 9.20
N ASP A 208 9.91 3.10 8.96
CA ASP A 208 11.16 3.40 9.63
C ASP A 208 11.42 4.90 9.68
N LEU A 209 12.22 5.34 10.64
CA LEU A 209 12.75 6.69 10.72
C LEU A 209 13.85 6.92 9.67
N ASP A 210 14.55 5.86 9.29
CA ASP A 210 15.53 5.86 8.21
C ASP A 210 14.91 5.56 6.85
N SER A 211 15.62 5.93 5.78
CA SER A 211 15.17 5.71 4.41
C SER A 211 15.53 4.30 3.93
N HIS A 212 14.53 3.52 3.55
CA HIS A 212 14.70 2.19 2.97
C HIS A 212 13.76 1.96 1.80
N ASP A 213 14.19 1.13 0.87
CA ASP A 213 13.27 0.57 -0.13
C ASP A 213 12.67 -0.75 0.39
N ILE A 214 11.58 -1.18 -0.25
CA ILE A 214 11.01 -2.52 -0.10
C ILE A 214 11.12 -3.24 -1.43
N GLU A 215 11.40 -4.55 -1.42
CA GLU A 215 11.33 -5.35 -2.64
C GLU A 215 9.86 -5.60 -3.03
N ASP A 216 9.57 -5.69 -4.34
CA ASP A 216 8.20 -5.87 -4.82
C ASP A 216 7.54 -7.16 -4.29
N ASP A 217 8.30 -8.25 -4.17
CA ASP A 217 7.81 -9.51 -3.61
C ASP A 217 7.44 -9.37 -2.12
N GLU A 218 8.19 -8.58 -1.34
CA GLU A 218 7.87 -8.32 0.07
C GLU A 218 6.64 -7.43 0.20
N TYR A 219 6.45 -6.48 -0.70
CA TYR A 219 5.19 -5.73 -0.78
C TYR A 219 4.00 -6.63 -1.15
N LEU A 220 4.15 -7.54 -2.12
CA LEU A 220 3.09 -8.48 -2.50
C LEU A 220 2.76 -9.41 -1.34
N LEU A 221 3.77 -9.87 -0.59
CA LEU A 221 3.57 -10.63 0.64
C LEU A 221 2.79 -9.81 1.67
N LEU A 222 3.13 -8.53 1.88
CA LEU A 222 2.42 -7.63 2.79
C LEU A 222 0.94 -7.49 2.39
N ASP A 223 0.65 -7.25 1.10
CA ASP A 223 -0.71 -7.16 0.56
C ASP A 223 -1.51 -8.46 0.81
N ARG A 224 -0.90 -9.62 0.56
CA ARG A 224 -1.57 -10.91 0.77
C ARG A 224 -1.78 -11.22 2.24
N ALA A 225 -0.81 -10.90 3.09
CA ALA A 225 -0.92 -11.06 4.53
C ALA A 225 -2.05 -10.21 5.13
N ALA A 226 -2.26 -8.98 4.64
CA ALA A 226 -3.32 -8.09 5.12
C ALA A 226 -4.73 -8.70 4.96
N LYS A 227 -4.94 -9.55 3.95
CA LYS A 227 -6.22 -10.23 3.69
C LYS A 227 -6.56 -11.28 4.77
N LEU A 228 -5.57 -11.73 5.54
CA LEU A 228 -5.72 -12.70 6.63
C LEU A 228 -6.05 -12.02 7.98
N MET A 229 -5.82 -10.71 8.10
CA MET A 229 -5.89 -9.98 9.37
C MET A 229 -7.26 -9.45 9.81
N PRO A 230 -8.35 -9.38 9.00
CA PRO A 230 -9.62 -8.80 9.46
C PRO A 230 -10.18 -9.45 10.73
N ALA A 231 -10.03 -10.78 10.87
CA ALA A 231 -10.50 -11.52 12.05
C ALA A 231 -9.72 -11.20 13.34
N PHE A 232 -8.61 -10.46 13.25
CA PHE A 232 -7.71 -10.19 14.36
C PHE A 232 -7.72 -8.72 14.82
N LEU A 233 -8.52 -7.85 14.20
CA LEU A 233 -8.57 -6.43 14.55
C LEU A 233 -9.29 -6.15 15.88
N GLY A 234 -10.00 -7.15 16.43
CA GLY A 234 -10.86 -6.98 17.61
C GLY A 234 -12.07 -6.07 17.33
N PRO A 235 -12.99 -5.94 18.30
CA PRO A 235 -14.11 -5.01 18.24
C PRO A 235 -13.67 -3.56 18.40
#